data_AF-A0A1Y1Y918-F1
#
_entry.id   AF-A0A1Y1Y918-F1
#
_cell.length_a   1.000
_cell.length_b   1.000
_cell.length_c   1.000
_cell.angle_alpha   90.00
_cell.angle_beta   90.00
_cell.angle_gamma   90.00
#
_symmetry.space_group_name_H-M   'P 1'
#
loop_
_entity.id
_entity.type
_entity.pdbx_description
1 polymer ?
#
loop_
_entity_poly.entity_id
_entity_poly.type
_entity_poly.pdbx_seq_one_letter_code
_entity_poly.pdbx_strand_id
1 'polypeptide(L)'
;MTTTERKETGLSGYVGFETITEQIEKKFLKRGFQLNIMVVGETGLGKSTLINTLFSAHLVDSKGRRLVSEPIHKTLDINSATHNITENGVKLKLTIVDTPGFGDQVNNDNCWEGIIKYLKDQHAAYLRKELTATRNRFIDDTRIHCCLFFIAPTGHSLKPIDILVLKKLTEVVNVVPVIAKSDSLTPEERQAFKQRIKEEFIHHDIKLYPYDSPEDEEEDIALNKQIRELIPFAVVGSEKDVIIDEKPVRGRRNRWGVINVEDESHCEFVHLRNFLTRSHLQDLIETTAYIHYEGFRARQLLALRDDGEQPQAN
;
A
#
# COMPACT_ATOMS: atom_id res chain seq x y z
N MET A 1 22.90 28.60 27.40
CA MET A 1 22.41 27.21 27.36
C MET A 1 23.50 26.38 26.69
N THR A 2 24.20 25.58 27.47
CA THR A 2 25.40 24.83 27.06
C THR A 2 25.00 23.58 26.28
N THR A 3 25.38 23.53 25.01
CA THR A 3 25.29 22.35 24.15
C THR A 3 26.28 21.30 24.67
N THR A 4 25.76 20.20 25.20
CA THR A 4 26.60 19.08 25.67
C THR A 4 27.13 18.32 24.45
N GLU A 5 28.35 18.64 24.01
CA GLU A 5 29.06 17.83 23.02
C GLU A 5 29.24 16.41 23.56
N ARG A 6 28.62 15.42 22.89
CA ARG A 6 28.82 14.00 23.21
C ARG A 6 30.25 13.64 22.83
N LYS A 7 31.11 13.42 23.83
CA LYS A 7 32.45 12.84 23.62
C LYS A 7 32.31 11.41 23.10
N GLU A 8 32.71 11.19 21.86
CA GLU A 8 32.88 9.84 21.33
C GLU A 8 34.10 9.20 22.00
N THR A 9 33.85 8.19 22.84
CA THR A 9 34.91 7.37 23.43
C THR A 9 35.37 6.32 22.42
N GLY A 10 36.62 6.44 21.96
CA GLY A 10 37.26 5.43 21.11
C GLY A 10 37.40 4.09 21.83
N LEU A 11 37.05 3.00 21.14
CA LEU A 11 37.14 1.65 21.68
C LEU A 11 38.61 1.19 21.73
N SER A 12 39.05 0.65 22.86
CA SER A 12 40.44 0.16 23.05
C SER A 12 40.66 -1.28 22.55
N GLY A 13 39.66 -1.91 21.94
CA GLY A 13 39.71 -3.28 21.44
C GLY A 13 38.40 -3.70 20.78
N TYR A 14 38.36 -4.91 20.22
CA TYR A 14 37.16 -5.47 19.59
C TYR A 14 36.10 -5.82 20.64
N VAL A 15 34.95 -5.13 20.59
CA VAL A 15 33.84 -5.34 21.54
C VAL A 15 32.71 -6.21 20.96
N GLY A 16 32.69 -6.41 19.64
CA GLY A 16 31.78 -7.37 18.99
C GLY A 16 30.34 -6.90 18.73
N PHE A 17 30.04 -5.61 18.94
CA PHE A 17 28.75 -5.01 18.58
C PHE A 17 28.47 -5.05 17.07
N GLU A 18 29.49 -5.25 16.23
CA GLU A 18 29.35 -5.48 14.79
C GLU A 18 28.44 -6.69 14.48
N THR A 19 28.43 -7.71 15.34
CA THR A 19 27.56 -8.89 15.19
C THR A 19 26.08 -8.62 15.49
N ILE A 20 25.74 -7.43 16.00
CA ILE A 20 24.34 -7.07 16.29
C ILE A 20 23.51 -7.14 15.02
N THR A 21 24.04 -6.71 13.88
CA THR A 21 23.33 -6.72 12.59
C THR A 21 22.94 -8.15 12.20
N GLU A 22 23.87 -9.11 12.28
CA GLU A 22 23.56 -10.52 12.02
C GLU A 22 22.57 -11.12 13.03
N GLN A 23 22.66 -10.72 14.31
CA GLN A 23 21.74 -11.19 15.34
C GLN A 23 20.32 -10.66 15.11
N ILE A 24 20.21 -9.40 14.66
CA ILE A 24 18.96 -8.76 14.28
C ILE A 24 18.39 -9.48 13.06
N GLU A 25 19.19 -9.70 12.02
CA GLU A 25 18.79 -10.41 10.80
C GLU A 25 18.25 -11.82 11.12
N LYS A 26 18.99 -12.62 11.90
CA LYS A 26 18.55 -13.97 12.33
C LYS A 26 17.23 -13.95 13.11
N LYS A 27 17.02 -12.93 13.96
CA LYS A 27 15.75 -12.75 14.68
C LYS A 27 14.60 -12.38 13.75
N PHE A 28 14.83 -11.48 12.80
CA PHE A 28 13.83 -11.08 11.80
C PHE A 28 13.47 -12.25 10.88
N LEU A 29 14.44 -13.01 10.38
CA LEU A 29 14.22 -14.21 9.59
C LEU A 29 13.34 -15.24 10.32
N LYS A 30 13.59 -15.45 11.63
CA LYS A 30 12.79 -16.36 12.44
C LYS A 30 11.37 -15.86 12.69
N ARG A 31 11.20 -14.56 12.90
CA ARG A 31 9.90 -13.93 13.18
C ARG A 31 9.03 -13.79 11.93
N GLY A 32 9.66 -13.53 10.78
CA GLY A 32 9.00 -13.14 9.55
C GLY A 32 8.45 -11.71 9.61
N PHE A 33 7.95 -11.27 8.46
CA PHE A 33 7.35 -9.95 8.26
C PHE A 33 5.84 -10.07 8.13
N GLN A 34 5.12 -9.02 8.52
CA GLN A 34 3.67 -8.91 8.32
C GLN A 34 3.41 -7.71 7.43
N LEU A 35 2.73 -7.90 6.30
CA LEU A 35 2.38 -6.83 5.38
C LEU A 35 0.89 -6.88 5.10
N ASN A 36 0.18 -5.79 5.40
CA ASN A 36 -1.25 -5.70 5.17
C ASN A 36 -1.51 -4.63 4.10
N ILE A 37 -2.01 -5.05 2.94
CA ILE A 37 -2.28 -4.18 1.79
C ILE A 37 -3.78 -4.11 1.55
N MET A 38 -4.32 -2.90 1.42
CA MET A 38 -5.69 -2.69 0.98
C MET A 38 -5.70 -2.22 -0.48
N VAL A 39 -6.62 -2.74 -1.29
CA VAL A 39 -6.84 -2.26 -2.66
C VAL A 39 -8.14 -1.48 -2.72
N VAL A 40 -8.09 -0.28 -3.30
CA VAL A 40 -9.22 0.66 -3.38
C VAL A 40 -9.30 1.20 -4.80
N GLY A 41 -10.50 1.31 -5.36
CA GLY A 41 -10.72 1.88 -6.69
C GLY A 41 -12.06 1.45 -7.30
N GLU A 42 -12.37 1.96 -8.48
CA GLU A 42 -13.61 1.65 -9.19
C GLU A 42 -13.75 0.15 -9.51
N THR A 43 -15.00 -0.32 -9.65
CA THR A 43 -15.27 -1.71 -10.06
C THR A 43 -14.73 -1.95 -11.47
N GLY A 44 -14.14 -3.13 -11.69
CA GLY A 44 -13.68 -3.51 -13.02
C GLY A 44 -12.33 -2.93 -13.44
N LEU A 45 -11.60 -2.22 -12.56
CA LEU A 45 -10.22 -1.79 -12.82
C LEU A 45 -9.18 -2.93 -12.73
N GLY A 46 -9.57 -4.12 -12.29
CA GLY A 46 -8.67 -5.28 -12.21
C GLY A 46 -7.90 -5.37 -10.88
N LYS A 47 -8.47 -4.87 -9.78
CA LYS A 47 -7.89 -4.93 -8.42
C LYS A 47 -7.47 -6.34 -8.02
N SER A 48 -8.41 -7.29 -8.05
CA SER A 48 -8.16 -8.71 -7.70
C SER A 48 -7.14 -9.36 -8.64
N THR A 49 -7.19 -9.04 -9.94
CA THR A 49 -6.23 -9.54 -10.92
C THR A 49 -4.82 -9.05 -10.60
N LEU A 50 -4.63 -7.75 -10.32
CA LEU A 50 -3.31 -7.20 -9.99
C LEU A 50 -2.73 -7.84 -8.73
N ILE A 51 -3.56 -8.11 -7.71
CA ILE A 51 -3.13 -8.81 -6.49
C ILE A 51 -2.56 -10.19 -6.82
N ASN A 52 -3.28 -10.98 -7.62
CA ASN A 52 -2.80 -12.31 -8.05
C ASN A 52 -1.54 -12.21 -8.89
N THR A 53 -1.42 -11.15 -9.69
CA THR A 53 -0.22 -10.86 -10.46
C THR A 53 0.98 -10.55 -9.56
N LEU A 54 0.80 -9.70 -8.53
CA LEU A 54 1.85 -9.19 -7.64
C LEU A 54 2.60 -10.29 -6.87
N PHE A 55 1.87 -11.30 -6.41
CA PHE A 55 2.43 -12.34 -5.53
C PHE A 55 2.68 -13.67 -6.22
N SER A 56 2.68 -13.71 -7.54
CA SER A 56 2.95 -14.92 -8.29
C SER A 56 2.09 -16.14 -7.92
N ALA A 57 0.92 -15.90 -7.33
CA ALA A 57 0.07 -16.92 -6.75
C ALA A 57 -1.41 -16.53 -6.90
N HIS A 58 -2.28 -17.54 -7.03
CA HIS A 58 -3.73 -17.34 -6.95
C HIS A 58 -4.11 -17.10 -5.49
N LEU A 59 -4.03 -15.84 -5.06
CA LEU A 59 -4.30 -15.43 -3.68
C LEU A 59 -5.77 -15.06 -3.47
N VAL A 60 -6.40 -14.45 -4.47
CA VAL A 60 -7.78 -13.97 -4.41
C VAL A 60 -8.54 -14.48 -5.62
N ASP A 61 -9.75 -15.01 -5.44
CA ASP A 61 -10.59 -15.35 -6.58
C ASP A 61 -10.99 -14.07 -7.34
N SER A 62 -10.48 -13.91 -8.56
CA SER A 62 -10.92 -12.84 -9.44
C SER A 62 -12.39 -13.04 -9.79
N LYS A 63 -13.24 -12.18 -9.23
CA LYS A 63 -14.68 -12.13 -9.51
C LYS A 63 -15.01 -11.50 -10.88
N GLY A 64 -13.99 -11.10 -11.64
CA GLY A 64 -14.14 -10.59 -12.99
C GLY A 64 -14.63 -11.67 -13.97
N ARG A 65 -15.46 -11.27 -14.93
CA ARG A 65 -15.92 -12.13 -16.04
C ARG A 65 -14.73 -12.79 -16.75
N ARG A 66 -14.67 -14.13 -16.79
CA ARG A 66 -13.67 -14.88 -17.60
C ARG A 66 -14.23 -15.23 -18.97
N LEU A 67 -15.56 -15.37 -19.07
CA LEU A 67 -16.31 -15.57 -20.31
C LEU A 67 -17.37 -14.46 -20.49
N VAL A 68 -17.73 -14.16 -21.74
CA VAL A 68 -18.75 -13.14 -22.07
C VAL A 68 -20.11 -13.50 -21.45
N SER A 69 -20.39 -14.80 -21.29
CA SER A 69 -21.62 -15.37 -20.74
C SER A 69 -21.69 -15.42 -19.21
N GLU A 70 -20.57 -15.21 -18.50
CA GLU A 70 -20.57 -15.24 -17.04
C GLU A 70 -21.10 -13.90 -16.48
N PRO A 71 -21.86 -13.90 -15.37
CA PRO A 71 -22.18 -12.66 -14.69
C PRO A 71 -20.90 -12.02 -14.11
N ILE A 72 -20.80 -10.69 -14.12
CA ILE A 72 -19.74 -10.00 -13.37
C ILE A 72 -20.05 -10.19 -11.89
N HIS A 73 -19.26 -10.99 -11.18
CA HIS A 73 -19.34 -11.04 -9.73
C HIS A 73 -18.67 -9.76 -9.18
N LYS A 74 -19.43 -8.96 -8.44
CA LYS A 74 -18.91 -7.75 -7.80
C LYS A 74 -18.47 -8.09 -6.37
N THR A 75 -17.40 -7.47 -5.91
CA THR A 75 -17.07 -7.44 -4.47
C THR A 75 -18.09 -6.51 -3.81
N LEU A 76 -18.96 -7.07 -2.96
CA LEU A 76 -20.03 -6.34 -2.27
C LEU A 76 -19.58 -5.81 -0.90
N ASP A 77 -18.69 -6.55 -0.24
CA ASP A 77 -18.20 -6.28 1.11
C ASP A 77 -16.68 -6.29 1.16
N ILE A 78 -16.11 -5.64 2.18
CA ILE A 78 -14.67 -5.65 2.44
C ILE A 78 -14.25 -7.04 2.89
N ASN A 79 -13.42 -7.70 2.10
CA ASN A 79 -12.95 -9.06 2.36
C ASN A 79 -11.43 -9.07 2.57
N SER A 80 -10.98 -9.72 3.64
CA SER A 80 -9.56 -9.91 3.91
C SER A 80 -9.13 -11.36 3.64
N ALA A 81 -8.07 -11.55 2.88
CA ALA A 81 -7.41 -12.84 2.65
C ALA A 81 -5.98 -12.78 3.17
N THR A 82 -5.58 -13.74 4.00
CA THR A 82 -4.22 -13.82 4.56
C THR A 82 -3.48 -15.02 3.98
N HIS A 83 -2.26 -14.78 3.51
CA HIS A 83 -1.39 -15.77 2.90
C HIS A 83 -0.01 -15.73 3.55
N ASN A 84 0.55 -16.91 3.81
CA ASN A 84 1.91 -17.04 4.31
C ASN A 84 2.82 -17.41 3.13
N ILE A 85 3.59 -16.43 2.67
CA ILE A 85 4.55 -16.57 1.58
C ILE A 85 5.92 -16.82 2.20
N THR A 86 6.72 -17.69 1.58
CA THR A 86 8.10 -17.92 2.00
C THR A 86 9.02 -17.80 0.79
N GLU A 87 10.02 -16.93 0.88
CA GLU A 87 11.01 -16.70 -0.18
C GLU A 87 12.41 -16.79 0.44
N ASN A 88 13.27 -17.68 -0.06
CA ASN A 88 14.67 -17.85 0.40
C ASN A 88 14.84 -17.95 1.93
N GLY A 89 13.89 -18.56 2.63
CA GLY A 89 13.90 -18.71 4.10
C GLY A 89 13.27 -17.54 4.89
N VAL A 90 12.94 -16.44 4.21
CA VAL A 90 12.18 -15.32 4.78
C VAL A 90 10.69 -15.63 4.71
N LYS A 91 9.98 -15.52 5.84
CA LYS A 91 8.51 -15.68 5.89
C LYS A 91 7.83 -14.32 5.86
N LEU A 92 6.87 -14.16 4.96
CA LEU A 92 6.00 -12.99 4.85
C LEU A 92 4.55 -13.42 5.06
N LYS A 93 3.92 -12.95 6.13
CA LYS A 93 2.47 -13.03 6.31
C LYS A 93 1.84 -11.82 5.64
N LEU A 94 1.30 -12.04 4.45
CA LEU A 94 0.63 -11.02 3.66
C LEU A 94 -0.86 -11.09 3.92
N THR A 95 -1.48 -9.97 4.31
CA THR A 95 -2.93 -9.82 4.32
C THR A 95 -3.34 -8.86 3.23
N ILE A 96 -4.23 -9.30 2.34
CA ILE A 96 -4.80 -8.47 1.29
C ILE A 96 -6.25 -8.18 1.67
N VAL A 97 -6.61 -6.91 1.65
CA VAL A 97 -7.98 -6.45 1.88
C VAL A 97 -8.55 -5.92 0.58
N ASP A 98 -9.48 -6.66 -0.01
CA ASP A 98 -10.24 -6.24 -1.18
C ASP A 98 -11.44 -5.41 -0.74
N THR A 99 -11.63 -4.25 -1.36
CA THR A 99 -12.75 -3.35 -1.07
C THR A 99 -13.76 -3.38 -2.20
N PRO A 100 -15.07 -3.19 -1.89
CA PRO A 100 -16.07 -3.00 -2.93
C PRO A 100 -15.69 -1.80 -3.80
N GLY A 101 -15.90 -1.91 -5.11
CA GLY A 101 -15.62 -0.81 -6.00
C GLY A 101 -16.62 0.33 -5.80
N PHE A 102 -16.12 1.55 -5.67
CA PHE A 102 -16.95 2.75 -5.67
C PHE A 102 -17.18 3.26 -7.10
N GLY A 103 -18.18 4.12 -7.31
CA GLY A 103 -18.48 4.67 -8.64
C GLY A 103 -19.51 3.89 -9.45
N ASP A 104 -19.97 2.74 -8.95
CA ASP A 104 -20.99 1.89 -9.60
C ASP A 104 -22.43 2.33 -9.30
N GLN A 105 -22.64 3.09 -8.23
CA GLN A 105 -23.97 3.49 -7.77
C GLN A 105 -24.37 4.82 -8.41
N VAL A 106 -25.67 5.08 -8.54
CA VAL A 106 -26.19 6.38 -9.01
C VAL A 106 -25.85 7.49 -8.02
N ASN A 107 -25.90 7.18 -6.72
CA ASN A 107 -25.36 8.03 -5.67
C ASN A 107 -24.10 7.37 -5.09
N ASN A 108 -22.96 8.05 -5.19
CA ASN A 108 -21.69 7.61 -4.60
C ASN A 108 -21.24 8.50 -3.43
N ASP A 109 -22.14 9.33 -2.90
CA ASP A 109 -21.87 10.11 -1.70
C ASP A 109 -21.40 9.17 -0.58
N ASN A 110 -20.35 9.59 0.12
CA ASN A 110 -19.80 8.86 1.28
C ASN A 110 -19.31 7.44 1.00
N CYS A 111 -18.98 7.08 -0.25
CA CYS A 111 -18.45 5.75 -0.58
C CYS A 111 -17.16 5.41 0.18
N TRP A 112 -16.39 6.41 0.62
CA TRP A 112 -15.17 6.25 1.41
C TRP A 112 -15.42 5.95 2.90
N GLU A 113 -16.62 6.21 3.44
CA GLU A 113 -16.87 6.06 4.88
C GLU A 113 -16.68 4.61 5.36
N GLY A 114 -17.16 3.63 4.57
CA GLY A 114 -16.96 2.22 4.89
C GLY A 114 -15.49 1.81 4.92
N ILE A 115 -14.69 2.34 4.00
CA ILE A 115 -13.25 2.08 3.90
C ILE A 115 -12.51 2.72 5.08
N ILE A 116 -12.79 3.99 5.37
CA ILE A 116 -12.17 4.72 6.49
C ILE A 116 -12.56 4.09 7.83
N LYS A 117 -13.82 3.69 7.98
CA LYS A 117 -14.30 2.99 9.18
C LYS A 117 -13.50 1.72 9.39
N TYR A 118 -13.33 0.90 8.35
CA TYR A 118 -12.51 -0.32 8.44
C TYR A 118 -11.07 -0.01 8.87
N LEU A 119 -10.41 1.00 8.29
CA LEU A 119 -9.06 1.41 8.66
C LEU A 119 -8.97 1.83 10.14
N LYS A 120 -9.90 2.68 10.59
CA LYS A 120 -9.98 3.12 11.99
C LYS A 120 -10.28 1.95 12.93
N ASP A 121 -11.12 1.01 12.53
CA ASP A 121 -11.42 -0.20 13.31
C ASP A 121 -10.17 -1.08 13.49
N GLN A 122 -9.29 -1.17 12.47
CA GLN A 122 -8.01 -1.87 12.62
C GLN A 122 -7.07 -1.17 13.61
N HIS A 123 -6.96 0.16 13.54
CA HIS A 123 -6.18 0.92 14.53
C HIS A 123 -6.76 0.79 15.94
N ALA A 124 -8.09 0.85 16.09
CA ALA A 124 -8.76 0.66 17.37
C ALA A 124 -8.56 -0.76 17.92
N ALA A 125 -8.61 -1.78 17.07
CA ALA A 125 -8.35 -3.16 17.46
C ALA A 125 -6.91 -3.34 17.97
N TYR A 126 -5.95 -2.71 17.31
CA TYR A 126 -4.56 -2.69 17.77
C TYR A 126 -4.40 -1.97 19.12
N LEU A 127 -4.99 -0.77 19.26
CA LEU A 127 -4.96 0.01 20.49
C LEU A 127 -5.57 -0.75 21.68
N ARG A 128 -6.69 -1.43 21.50
CA ARG A 128 -7.30 -2.27 22.54
C ARG A 128 -6.35 -3.37 23.02
N LYS A 129 -5.64 -4.03 22.10
CA LYS A 129 -4.63 -5.04 22.45
C LYS A 129 -3.42 -4.41 23.15
N GLU A 130 -3.03 -3.20 22.77
CA GLU A 130 -1.93 -2.47 23.40
C GLU A 130 -2.27 -2.11 24.86
N LEU A 131 -3.49 -1.65 25.12
CA LEU A 131 -3.99 -1.24 26.44
C LEU A 131 -4.33 -2.42 27.37
N THR A 132 -4.40 -3.65 26.86
CA THR A 132 -4.76 -4.83 27.67
C THR A 132 -3.59 -5.24 28.58
N ALA A 133 -3.83 -5.34 29.89
CA ALA A 133 -2.79 -5.63 30.89
C ALA A 133 -2.08 -6.98 30.69
N THR A 134 -2.83 -8.03 30.34
CA THR A 134 -2.29 -9.34 29.98
C THR A 134 -2.23 -9.49 28.46
N ARG A 135 -1.12 -9.05 27.86
CA ARG A 135 -0.90 -9.14 26.41
C ARG A 135 0.08 -10.24 26.04
N ASN A 136 -0.12 -10.84 24.88
CA ASN A 136 0.89 -11.66 24.25
C ASN A 136 2.15 -10.82 24.01
N ARG A 137 3.33 -11.42 24.16
CA ARG A 137 4.63 -10.75 23.92
C ARG A 137 4.72 -10.13 22.53
N PHE A 138 4.04 -10.71 21.56
CA PHE A 138 3.93 -10.22 20.19
C PHE A 138 2.46 -10.00 19.86
N ILE A 139 2.11 -8.75 19.54
CA ILE A 139 0.77 -8.37 19.08
C ILE A 139 0.72 -8.63 17.58
N ASP A 140 -0.28 -9.39 17.13
CA ASP A 140 -0.56 -9.53 15.69
C ASP A 140 -1.05 -8.19 15.13
N ASP A 141 -0.34 -7.69 14.14
CA ASP A 141 -0.64 -6.41 13.50
C ASP A 141 -1.67 -6.60 12.39
N THR A 142 -2.85 -6.01 12.56
CA THR A 142 -3.93 -6.01 11.56
C THR A 142 -4.10 -4.64 10.89
N ARG A 143 -3.26 -3.65 11.25
CA ARG A 143 -3.30 -2.31 10.64
C ARG A 143 -2.90 -2.41 9.18
N ILE A 144 -3.55 -1.61 8.34
CA ILE A 144 -3.22 -1.56 6.91
C ILE A 144 -1.98 -0.71 6.72
N HIS A 145 -0.92 -1.28 6.14
CA HIS A 145 0.35 -0.60 5.94
C HIS A 145 0.40 0.20 4.64
N CYS A 146 -0.36 -0.24 3.62
CA CYS A 146 -0.39 0.39 2.31
C CYS A 146 -1.78 0.25 1.68
N CYS A 147 -2.26 1.34 1.10
CA CYS A 147 -3.49 1.40 0.31
C CYS A 147 -3.13 1.67 -1.16
N LEU A 148 -3.31 0.66 -2.02
CA LEU A 148 -3.17 0.82 -3.46
C LEU A 148 -4.44 1.44 -4.02
N PHE A 149 -4.35 2.67 -4.51
CA PHE A 149 -5.47 3.41 -5.08
C PHE A 149 -5.46 3.31 -6.60
N PHE A 150 -6.44 2.60 -7.17
CA PHE A 150 -6.55 2.36 -8.60
C PHE A 150 -7.28 3.51 -9.29
N ILE A 151 -6.59 4.17 -10.21
CA ILE A 151 -7.09 5.24 -11.05
C ILE A 151 -7.49 4.66 -12.40
N ALA A 152 -8.67 5.01 -12.89
CA ALA A 152 -9.14 4.60 -14.20
C ALA A 152 -8.30 5.25 -15.32
N PRO A 153 -7.93 4.52 -16.38
CA PRO A 153 -7.13 5.06 -17.49
C PRO A 153 -8.02 5.87 -18.45
N THR A 154 -8.52 7.03 -18.00
CA THR A 154 -9.40 7.90 -18.82
C THR A 154 -8.63 8.72 -19.85
N GLY A 155 -7.32 8.96 -19.62
CA GLY A 155 -6.48 9.81 -20.46
C GLY A 155 -6.72 11.32 -20.27
N HIS A 156 -7.58 11.72 -19.34
CA HIS A 156 -7.93 13.12 -19.08
C HIS A 156 -7.37 13.59 -17.73
N SER A 157 -8.24 13.97 -16.80
CA SER A 157 -7.99 14.36 -15.42
C SER A 157 -8.45 13.28 -14.45
N LEU A 158 -8.04 13.41 -13.19
CA LEU A 158 -8.55 12.62 -12.09
C LEU A 158 -10.03 12.96 -11.86
N LYS A 159 -10.83 11.94 -11.55
CA LYS A 159 -12.26 12.17 -11.30
C LYS A 159 -12.43 12.95 -9.99
N PRO A 160 -13.42 13.85 -9.89
CA PRO A 160 -13.69 14.58 -8.64
C PRO A 160 -13.92 13.65 -7.43
N ILE A 161 -14.55 12.50 -7.65
CA ILE A 161 -14.74 11.47 -6.62
C ILE A 161 -13.41 10.90 -6.13
N ASP A 162 -12.45 10.65 -7.03
CA ASP A 162 -11.14 10.12 -6.67
C ASP A 162 -10.36 11.14 -5.83
N ILE A 163 -10.45 12.44 -6.17
CA ILE A 163 -9.84 13.53 -5.39
C ILE A 163 -10.38 13.55 -3.95
N LEU A 164 -11.70 13.43 -3.78
CA LEU A 164 -12.33 13.41 -2.46
C LEU A 164 -11.91 12.19 -1.64
N VAL A 165 -11.93 11.00 -2.26
CA VAL A 165 -11.54 9.75 -1.59
C VAL A 165 -10.06 9.78 -1.19
N LEU A 166 -9.18 10.21 -2.11
CA LEU A 166 -7.73 10.30 -1.84
C LEU A 166 -7.43 11.21 -0.66
N LYS A 167 -8.02 12.42 -0.62
CA LYS A 167 -7.84 13.35 0.50
C LYS A 167 -8.19 12.73 1.84
N LYS A 168 -9.26 11.94 1.88
CA LYS A 168 -9.71 11.28 3.10
C LYS A 168 -8.88 10.05 3.46
N LEU A 169 -8.34 9.32 2.49
CA LEU A 169 -7.49 8.16 2.76
C LEU A 169 -6.09 8.54 3.22
N THR A 170 -5.49 9.60 2.67
CA THR A 170 -4.14 10.05 3.03
C THR A 170 -4.02 10.51 4.50
N GLU A 171 -5.13 10.85 5.15
CA GLU A 171 -5.18 11.19 6.58
C GLU A 171 -5.03 9.98 7.52
N VAL A 172 -5.21 8.75 7.00
CA VAL A 172 -5.38 7.54 7.83
C VAL A 172 -4.45 6.40 7.41
N VAL A 173 -3.96 6.38 6.17
CA VAL A 173 -3.12 5.31 5.64
C VAL A 173 -2.15 5.82 4.58
N ASN A 174 -1.06 5.09 4.36
CA ASN A 174 -0.16 5.33 3.23
C ASN A 174 -0.87 5.00 1.92
N VAL A 175 -1.05 6.00 1.06
CA VAL A 175 -1.72 5.82 -0.24
C VAL A 175 -0.70 5.84 -1.36
N VAL A 176 -0.76 4.82 -2.22
CA VAL A 176 0.07 4.67 -3.41
C VAL A 176 -0.85 4.59 -4.63
N PRO A 177 -0.88 5.61 -5.49
CA PRO A 177 -1.77 5.61 -6.64
C PRO A 177 -1.18 4.81 -7.81
N VAL A 178 -2.07 4.10 -8.48
CA VAL A 178 -1.76 3.15 -9.56
C VAL A 178 -2.75 3.37 -10.70
N ILE A 179 -2.25 3.65 -11.90
CA ILE A 179 -3.09 3.68 -13.10
C ILE A 179 -3.35 2.24 -13.52
N ALA A 180 -4.62 1.86 -13.49
CA ALA A 180 -5.07 0.54 -13.84
C ALA A 180 -5.15 0.34 -15.35
N LYS A 181 -5.00 -0.90 -15.83
CA LYS A 181 -5.16 -1.27 -17.26
C LYS A 181 -4.40 -0.33 -18.19
N SER A 182 -3.13 -0.07 -17.86
CA SER A 182 -2.29 0.86 -18.62
C SER A 182 -2.08 0.44 -20.08
N ASP A 183 -2.38 -0.81 -20.42
CA ASP A 183 -2.46 -1.34 -21.79
C ASP A 183 -3.56 -0.69 -22.66
N SER A 184 -4.44 0.11 -22.06
CA SER A 184 -5.49 0.86 -22.78
C SER A 184 -5.00 2.22 -23.31
N LEU A 185 -3.80 2.66 -22.90
CA LEU A 185 -3.22 3.95 -23.27
C LEU A 185 -1.95 3.71 -24.10
N THR A 186 -1.72 4.57 -25.10
CA THR A 186 -0.42 4.63 -25.77
C THR A 186 0.67 5.15 -24.82
N PRO A 187 1.97 4.88 -25.08
CA PRO A 187 3.05 5.40 -24.24
C PRO A 187 3.01 6.92 -24.07
N GLU A 188 2.65 7.65 -25.13
CA GLU A 188 2.53 9.11 -25.14
C GLU A 188 1.34 9.58 -24.28
N GLU A 189 0.17 8.95 -24.45
CA GLU A 189 -1.01 9.24 -23.64
C GLU A 189 -0.77 8.92 -22.16
N ARG A 190 -0.09 7.80 -21.87
CA ARG A 190 0.28 7.40 -20.52
C ARG A 190 1.15 8.46 -19.86
N GLN A 191 2.17 8.96 -20.56
CA GLN A 191 3.05 10.00 -20.03
C GLN A 191 2.29 11.32 -19.80
N ALA A 192 1.48 11.74 -20.78
CA ALA A 192 0.65 12.94 -20.66
C ALA A 192 -0.35 12.83 -19.49
N PHE A 193 -0.97 11.66 -19.31
CA PHE A 193 -1.92 11.39 -18.24
C PHE A 193 -1.23 11.38 -16.86
N LYS A 194 -0.05 10.76 -16.73
CA LYS A 194 0.75 10.80 -15.50
C LYS A 194 1.09 12.24 -15.11
N GLN A 195 1.50 13.06 -16.07
CA GLN A 195 1.86 14.46 -15.82
C GLN A 195 0.66 15.27 -15.31
N ARG A 196 -0.52 15.13 -15.94
CA ARG A 196 -1.75 15.79 -15.48
C ARG A 196 -2.17 15.34 -14.07
N ILE A 197 -2.11 14.05 -13.79
CA ILE A 197 -2.43 13.53 -12.45
C ILE A 197 -1.48 14.10 -11.39
N LYS A 198 -0.18 14.20 -11.68
CA LYS A 198 0.80 14.80 -10.77
C LYS A 198 0.48 16.27 -10.49
N GLU A 199 0.13 17.03 -11.51
CA GLU A 199 -0.27 18.43 -11.38
C GLU A 199 -1.52 18.57 -10.49
N GLU A 200 -2.48 17.66 -10.62
CA GLU A 200 -3.68 17.66 -9.79
C GLU A 200 -3.41 17.27 -8.34
N PHE A 201 -2.49 16.33 -8.07
CA PHE A 201 -2.07 16.01 -6.71
C PHE A 201 -1.47 17.23 -6.01
N ILE A 202 -0.63 17.99 -6.72
CA ILE A 202 -0.03 19.23 -6.21
C ILE A 202 -1.11 20.30 -6.00
N HIS A 203 -1.96 20.52 -7.00
CA HIS A 203 -3.02 21.53 -6.93
C HIS A 203 -4.00 21.30 -5.78
N HIS A 204 -4.29 20.04 -5.47
CA HIS A 204 -5.23 19.67 -4.41
C HIS A 204 -4.56 19.39 -3.05
N ASP A 205 -3.25 19.56 -2.93
CA ASP A 205 -2.44 19.27 -1.73
C ASP A 205 -2.65 17.83 -1.21
N ILE A 206 -2.60 16.86 -2.12
CA ILE A 206 -2.73 15.44 -1.78
C ILE A 206 -1.34 14.89 -1.50
N LYS A 207 -1.06 14.63 -0.22
CA LYS A 207 0.21 14.07 0.24
C LYS A 207 0.20 12.55 0.11
N LEU A 208 0.89 12.05 -0.92
CA LEU A 208 1.03 10.63 -1.18
C LEU A 208 2.33 10.10 -0.60
N TYR A 209 2.39 8.80 -0.36
CA TYR A 209 3.62 8.13 0.05
C TYR A 209 4.58 7.98 -1.17
N PRO A 210 5.91 8.11 -1.01
CA PRO A 210 6.69 8.31 0.23
C PRO A 210 6.70 9.76 0.73
N TYR A 211 6.69 9.95 2.05
CA TYR A 211 6.71 11.27 2.70
C TYR A 211 8.15 11.76 2.90
N ASP A 212 8.36 13.08 2.91
CA ASP A 212 9.66 13.65 3.29
C ASP A 212 9.80 13.61 4.81
N SER A 213 10.86 13.00 5.32
CA SER A 213 11.28 13.14 6.71
C SER A 213 12.51 14.03 6.81
N PRO A 214 12.59 14.95 7.78
CA PRO A 214 13.82 15.70 8.05
C PRO A 214 14.96 14.81 8.58
N GLU A 215 14.66 13.56 8.94
CA GLU A 215 15.62 12.57 9.42
C GLU A 215 16.16 11.66 8.31
N ASP A 216 15.65 11.79 7.07
CA ASP A 216 16.09 10.96 5.94
C ASP A 216 17.55 11.24 5.55
N GLU A 217 18.29 10.17 5.29
CA GLU A 217 19.66 10.25 4.77
C GLU A 217 19.66 10.62 3.27
N GLU A 218 20.80 11.07 2.73
CA GLU A 218 20.90 11.45 1.31
C GLU A 218 20.50 10.32 0.35
N GLU A 219 20.81 9.07 0.72
CA GLU A 219 20.43 7.88 -0.05
C GLU A 219 18.91 7.68 -0.06
N ASP A 220 18.24 7.82 1.08
CA ASP A 220 16.79 7.70 1.22
C ASP A 220 16.06 8.81 0.47
N ILE A 221 16.56 10.05 0.54
CA ILE A 221 16.02 11.19 -0.22
C ILE A 221 16.11 10.92 -1.72
N ALA A 222 17.22 10.38 -2.20
CA ALA A 222 17.40 10.03 -3.60
C ALA A 222 16.44 8.91 -4.04
N LEU A 223 16.28 7.86 -3.23
CA LEU A 223 15.35 6.77 -3.48
C LEU A 223 13.89 7.26 -3.50
N ASN A 224 13.49 8.04 -2.50
CA ASN A 224 12.15 8.62 -2.40
C ASN A 224 11.82 9.52 -3.61
N LYS A 225 12.80 10.31 -4.06
CA LYS A 225 12.65 11.15 -5.26
C LYS A 225 12.43 10.31 -6.52
N GLN A 226 13.20 9.25 -6.73
CA GLN A 226 13.02 8.36 -7.87
C GLN A 226 11.63 7.71 -7.88
N ILE A 227 11.14 7.28 -6.72
CA ILE A 227 9.79 6.71 -6.61
C ILE A 227 8.71 7.75 -6.91
N ARG A 228 8.83 8.98 -6.41
CA ARG A 228 7.87 10.07 -6.72
C ARG A 228 7.81 10.40 -8.21
N GLU A 229 8.92 10.27 -8.92
CA GLU A 229 8.95 10.43 -10.37
C GLU A 229 8.18 9.32 -11.09
N LEU A 230 8.15 8.10 -10.55
CA LEU A 230 7.40 6.97 -11.09
C LEU A 230 5.91 7.02 -10.76
N ILE A 231 5.52 7.61 -9.63
CA ILE A 231 4.11 7.68 -9.20
C ILE A 231 3.30 8.66 -10.08
N PRO A 232 2.08 8.31 -10.53
CA PRO A 232 1.39 7.03 -10.32
C PRO A 232 1.92 5.91 -11.22
N PHE A 233 2.04 4.69 -10.67
CA PHE A 233 2.53 3.52 -11.42
C PHE A 233 1.50 3.05 -12.45
N ALA A 234 1.92 2.90 -13.70
CA ALA A 234 1.05 2.45 -14.79
C ALA A 234 1.17 0.94 -15.02
N VAL A 235 0.23 0.17 -14.46
CA VAL A 235 0.36 -1.28 -14.37
C VAL A 235 -0.65 -2.05 -15.22
N VAL A 236 -0.23 -3.26 -15.59
CA VAL A 236 -1.08 -4.28 -16.24
C VAL A 236 -1.08 -5.52 -15.36
N GLY A 237 -2.26 -6.01 -15.01
CA GLY A 237 -2.42 -7.30 -14.33
C GLY A 237 -2.73 -8.42 -15.32
N SER A 238 -2.14 -9.60 -15.11
CA SER A 238 -2.54 -10.84 -15.78
C SER A 238 -2.46 -12.04 -14.84
N GLU A 239 -3.45 -12.93 -14.95
CA GLU A 239 -3.47 -14.26 -14.33
C GLU A 239 -3.06 -15.37 -15.32
N LYS A 240 -2.89 -15.03 -16.59
CA LYS A 240 -2.57 -16.00 -17.64
C LYS A 240 -1.10 -15.93 -17.98
N ASP A 241 -0.51 -17.10 -18.16
CA ASP A 241 0.81 -17.23 -18.74
C ASP A 241 0.70 -17.25 -20.27
N VAL A 242 1.63 -16.56 -20.91
CA VAL A 242 1.82 -16.51 -22.35
C VAL A 242 3.23 -16.97 -22.66
N ILE A 243 3.41 -17.66 -23.78
CA ILE A 243 4.73 -18.12 -24.20
C ILE A 243 5.35 -17.02 -25.06
N ILE A 244 6.46 -16.46 -24.61
CA ILE A 244 7.30 -15.52 -25.36
C ILE A 244 8.72 -16.11 -25.35
N ASP A 245 9.32 -16.26 -26.53
CA ASP A 245 10.67 -16.84 -26.69
C ASP A 245 10.85 -18.17 -25.93
N GLU A 246 9.88 -19.07 -26.07
CA GLU A 246 9.81 -20.39 -25.42
C GLU A 246 9.73 -20.39 -23.88
N LYS A 247 9.61 -19.22 -23.26
CA LYS A 247 9.46 -19.08 -21.81
C LYS A 247 8.02 -18.73 -21.45
N PRO A 248 7.41 -19.43 -20.46
CA PRO A 248 6.14 -19.01 -19.91
C PRO A 248 6.37 -17.75 -19.08
N VAL A 249 5.78 -16.64 -19.52
CA VAL A 249 5.81 -15.36 -18.80
C VAL A 249 4.40 -14.90 -18.54
N ARG A 250 4.19 -14.18 -17.43
CA ARG A 250 2.89 -13.59 -17.14
C ARG A 250 2.60 -12.49 -18.13
N GLY A 251 1.48 -12.61 -18.83
CA GLY A 251 1.19 -11.65 -19.88
C GLY A 251 -0.23 -11.70 -20.38
N ARG A 252 -0.59 -10.66 -21.13
CA ARG A 252 -1.93 -10.50 -21.68
C ARG A 252 -1.86 -10.55 -23.19
N ARG A 253 -2.60 -11.48 -23.79
CA ARG A 253 -2.71 -11.59 -25.26
C ARG A 253 -3.90 -10.78 -25.75
N ASN A 254 -3.62 -9.75 -26.53
CA ASN A 254 -4.61 -8.94 -27.22
C ASN A 254 -4.60 -9.30 -28.73
N ARG A 255 -5.53 -8.73 -29.51
CA ARG A 255 -5.59 -8.97 -30.97
C ARG A 255 -4.35 -8.46 -31.71
N TRP A 256 -3.69 -7.45 -31.16
CA TRP A 256 -2.56 -6.74 -31.77
C TRP A 256 -1.19 -7.21 -31.27
N GLY A 257 -1.12 -8.07 -30.26
CA GLY A 257 0.14 -8.51 -29.70
C GLY A 257 0.02 -9.15 -28.32
N VAL A 258 1.18 -9.43 -27.73
CA VAL A 258 1.31 -10.01 -26.39
C VAL A 258 2.01 -9.00 -25.51
N ILE A 259 1.41 -8.70 -24.36
CA ILE A 259 1.95 -7.79 -23.37
C ILE A 259 2.59 -8.63 -22.27
N ASN A 260 3.91 -8.56 -22.14
CA ASN A 260 4.62 -9.13 -21.01
C ASN A 260 4.50 -8.20 -19.80
N VAL A 261 3.91 -8.68 -18.69
CA VAL A 261 3.72 -7.89 -17.47
C VAL A 261 5.04 -7.69 -16.71
N GLU A 262 6.00 -8.58 -16.87
CA GLU A 262 7.30 -8.48 -16.22
C GLU A 262 8.33 -7.68 -17.04
N ASP A 263 7.91 -7.14 -18.19
CA ASP A 263 8.74 -6.30 -19.03
C ASP A 263 8.52 -4.82 -18.71
N GLU A 264 9.58 -4.15 -18.28
CA GLU A 264 9.59 -2.73 -17.91
C GLU A 264 9.31 -1.81 -19.10
N SER A 265 9.56 -2.26 -20.34
CA SER A 265 9.21 -1.50 -21.54
C SER A 265 7.70 -1.47 -21.80
N HIS A 266 6.98 -2.49 -21.35
CA HIS A 266 5.54 -2.61 -21.53
C HIS A 266 4.77 -1.95 -20.38
N CYS A 267 5.14 -2.22 -19.12
CA CYS A 267 4.45 -1.64 -17.98
C CYS A 267 5.32 -1.49 -16.74
N GLU A 268 4.88 -0.65 -15.81
CA GLU A 268 5.62 -0.31 -14.59
C GLU A 268 5.31 -1.28 -13.43
N PHE A 269 4.80 -2.49 -13.74
CA PHE A 269 4.45 -3.48 -12.72
C PHE A 269 5.66 -3.94 -11.90
N VAL A 270 6.82 -4.16 -12.56
CA VAL A 270 8.06 -4.55 -11.88
C VAL A 270 8.49 -3.49 -10.87
N HIS A 271 8.33 -2.21 -11.22
CA HIS A 271 8.61 -1.08 -10.35
C HIS A 271 7.71 -1.09 -9.11
N LEU A 272 6.39 -1.27 -9.30
CA LEU A 272 5.44 -1.39 -8.18
C LEU A 272 5.77 -2.59 -7.27
N ARG A 273 6.12 -3.75 -7.86
CA ARG A 273 6.51 -4.95 -7.11
C ARG A 273 7.76 -4.68 -6.27
N ASN A 274 8.83 -4.19 -6.88
CA ASN A 274 10.09 -3.91 -6.19
C ASN A 274 9.91 -2.83 -5.11
N PHE A 275 9.05 -1.85 -5.36
CA PHE A 275 8.66 -0.84 -4.38
C PHE A 275 8.00 -1.49 -3.14
N LEU A 276 6.97 -2.32 -3.32
CA LEU A 276 6.22 -2.93 -2.21
C LEU A 276 6.97 -4.05 -1.47
N THR A 277 7.82 -4.81 -2.16
CA THR A 277 8.44 -6.01 -1.57
C THR A 277 9.92 -5.87 -1.24
N ARG A 278 10.67 -5.00 -1.93
CA ARG A 278 12.14 -4.93 -1.77
C ARG A 278 12.61 -3.68 -1.07
N SER A 279 12.08 -2.51 -1.42
CA SER A 279 12.63 -1.23 -0.97
C SER A 279 11.84 -0.62 0.19
N HIS A 280 10.52 -0.48 0.05
CA HIS A 280 9.72 0.35 0.97
C HIS A 280 8.82 -0.46 1.92
N LEU A 281 8.97 -1.79 1.95
CA LEU A 281 8.13 -2.65 2.80
C LEU A 281 8.21 -2.26 4.28
N GLN A 282 9.44 -2.10 4.78
CA GLN A 282 9.67 -1.77 6.19
C GLN A 282 9.26 -0.32 6.49
N ASP A 283 9.58 0.62 5.60
CA ASP A 283 9.20 2.03 5.78
C ASP A 283 7.67 2.23 5.76
N LEU A 284 6.92 1.50 4.91
CA LEU A 284 5.45 1.51 4.95
C LEU A 284 4.90 1.07 6.32
N ILE A 285 5.53 0.07 6.96
CA ILE A 285 5.14 -0.41 8.29
C ILE A 285 5.45 0.65 9.35
N GLU A 286 6.65 1.25 9.29
CA GLU A 286 7.11 2.26 10.25
C GLU A 286 6.31 3.54 10.16
N THR A 287 6.12 4.07 8.95
CA THR A 287 5.26 5.21 8.68
C THR A 287 3.83 4.97 9.19
N THR A 288 3.29 3.75 9.03
CA THR A 288 1.96 3.39 9.58
C THR A 288 1.96 3.42 11.10
N ALA A 289 3.02 2.95 11.74
CA ALA A 289 3.12 2.92 13.20
C ALA A 289 3.31 4.33 13.78
N TYR A 290 4.27 5.10 13.27
CA TYR A 290 4.71 6.36 13.88
C TYR A 290 3.91 7.58 13.45
N ILE A 291 3.29 7.55 12.27
CA ILE A 291 2.51 8.69 11.76
C ILE A 291 1.01 8.41 11.91
N HIS A 292 0.51 7.40 11.18
CA HIS A 292 -0.93 7.17 11.09
C HIS A 292 -1.52 6.63 12.40
N TYR A 293 -0.89 5.61 12.98
CA TYR A 293 -1.36 5.00 14.22
C TYR A 293 -1.15 5.91 15.43
N GLU A 294 0.02 6.53 15.62
CA GLU A 294 0.23 7.49 16.72
C GLU A 294 -0.70 8.70 16.59
N GLY A 295 -0.93 9.20 15.38
CA GLY A 295 -1.92 10.25 15.14
C GLY A 295 -3.33 9.84 15.55
N PHE A 296 -3.75 8.60 15.24
CA PHE A 296 -5.01 8.04 15.71
C PHE A 296 -5.05 7.87 17.24
N ARG A 297 -4.00 7.31 17.83
CA ARG A 297 -3.87 7.04 19.26
C ARG A 297 -3.91 8.32 20.08
N ALA A 298 -3.19 9.36 19.68
CA ALA A 298 -3.20 10.66 20.34
C ALA A 298 -4.62 11.26 20.38
N ARG A 299 -5.33 11.25 19.24
CA ARG A 299 -6.72 11.71 19.17
C ARG A 299 -7.65 10.90 20.08
N GLN A 300 -7.50 9.58 20.10
CA GLN A 300 -8.35 8.70 20.92
C GLN A 300 -8.10 8.90 22.43
N LEU A 301 -6.85 9.08 22.85
CA LEU A 301 -6.49 9.31 24.25
C LEU A 301 -6.94 10.69 24.74
N LEU A 302 -6.88 11.71 23.90
CA LEU A 302 -7.42 13.04 24.21
C LEU A 302 -8.94 12.98 24.42
N ALA A 303 -9.67 12.31 23.51
CA ALA A 303 -11.12 12.14 23.65
C ALA A 303 -11.50 11.40 24.94
N LEU A 304 -10.76 10.35 25.32
CA LEU A 304 -10.98 9.62 26.58
C LEU A 304 -10.75 10.48 27.82
N ARG A 305 -9.83 11.46 27.75
CA ARG A 305 -9.59 12.38 28.87
C ARG A 305 -10.74 13.37 29.02
N ASP A 306 -11.22 13.93 27.90
CA ASP A 306 -12.27 14.94 27.90
C ASP A 306 -13.64 14.34 28.34
N ASP A 307 -13.91 13.07 28.01
CA ASP A 307 -15.10 12.34 28.52
C ASP A 307 -15.04 12.10 30.05
N GLY A 308 -13.84 12.05 30.63
CA GLY A 308 -13.63 11.90 32.07
C GLY A 308 -13.76 13.20 32.87
N GLU A 309 -13.74 14.36 32.20
CA GLU A 309 -13.80 15.70 32.82
C GLU A 309 -15.20 16.33 32.80
N GLN A 310 -16.24 15.66 32.28
CA GLN A 310 -17.60 16.14 32.44
C GLN A 310 -18.01 16.08 33.92
N PRO A 311 -18.24 17.22 34.61
CA PRO A 311 -18.73 17.19 35.97
C PRO A 311 -20.14 16.61 35.95
N GLN A 312 -20.41 15.63 36.81
CA GLN A 312 -21.78 15.24 37.14
C GLN A 312 -22.50 16.48 37.66
N ALA A 313 -23.30 17.11 36.78
CA ALA A 313 -24.21 18.16 37.18
C ALA A 313 -25.31 17.50 38.03
N ASN A 314 -25.17 17.68 39.35
CA ASN A 314 -26.23 17.44 40.33
C ASN A 314 -27.43 18.37 40.08
#